data_AF-A0AA37SLF3-F1
#
_entry.id   AF-A0AA37SLF3-F1
#
_cell.length_a   1.000
_cell.length_b   1.000
_cell.length_c   1.000
_cell.angle_alpha   90.00
_cell.angle_beta   90.00
_cell.angle_gamma   90.00
#
_symmetry.space_group_name_H-M   'P 1'
#
loop_
_entity.id
_entity.type
_entity.pdbx_description
1 polymer ?
#
loop_
_entity_poly.entity_id
_entity_poly.type
_entity_poly.pdbx_seq_one_letter_code
_entity_poly.pdbx_strand_id
1 'polypeptide(L)'
;MDPKFLLFSLSLLLSPFLKGQNPNIIGELMKWHKVTLQFDGPETSETSTPNPFSDYRLEVTFTKGSITYKVPGYYASDGNASETRAASGN
;
A
#
# COMPACT_ATOMS: atom_id res chain seq x y z
N MET A 1 -24.38 -10.44 42.63
CA MET A 1 -23.70 -9.58 41.63
C MET A 1 -22.27 -10.06 41.55
N ASP A 2 -21.93 -10.83 40.52
CA ASP A 2 -20.63 -11.51 40.42
C ASP A 2 -19.54 -10.54 39.94
N PRO A 3 -18.39 -10.43 40.65
CA PRO A 3 -17.29 -9.54 40.27
C PRO A 3 -16.56 -9.96 38.97
N LYS A 4 -17.01 -11.04 38.32
CA LYS A 4 -16.44 -11.57 37.08
C LYS A 4 -16.94 -10.84 35.82
N PHE A 5 -17.97 -10.00 35.92
CA PHE A 5 -18.49 -9.22 34.79
C PHE A 5 -17.78 -7.86 34.57
N LEU A 6 -16.91 -7.43 35.48
CA LEU A 6 -16.24 -6.12 35.40
C LEU A 6 -15.00 -6.12 34.46
N LEU A 7 -14.55 -7.29 34.00
CA LEU A 7 -13.37 -7.41 33.14
C LEU A 7 -13.66 -7.31 31.63
N PHE A 8 -14.91 -7.13 31.23
CA PHE A 8 -15.31 -7.18 29.81
C PHE A 8 -15.60 -5.82 29.16
N SER A 9 -15.37 -4.69 29.85
CA SER A 9 -15.84 -3.38 29.38
C SER A 9 -14.80 -2.26 29.25
N LEU A 10 -13.49 -2.55 29.13
CA LEU A 10 -12.48 -1.47 29.01
C LEU A 10 -11.48 -1.58 27.83
N SER A 11 -11.65 -2.47 26.85
CA SER A 11 -10.75 -2.48 25.67
C SER A 11 -11.28 -1.74 24.44
N LEU A 12 -12.38 -0.97 24.54
CA LEU A 12 -13.02 -0.34 23.37
C LEU A 12 -12.57 1.12 23.09
N LEU A 13 -11.32 1.48 23.40
CA LEU A 13 -10.83 2.85 23.15
C LEU A 13 -9.37 2.90 22.66
N LEU A 14 -8.98 1.99 21.76
CA LEU A 14 -7.79 2.21 20.95
C LEU A 14 -7.91 1.50 19.59
N SER A 15 -8.95 1.82 18.83
CA SER A 15 -8.90 1.59 17.39
C SER A 15 -7.96 2.65 16.83
N PRO A 16 -6.72 2.34 16.40
CA PRO A 16 -6.05 3.24 15.48
C PRO A 16 -6.98 3.32 14.28
N PHE A 17 -7.50 4.52 13.99
CA PHE A 17 -7.99 4.79 12.65
C PHE A 17 -6.86 4.33 11.73
N LEU A 18 -7.09 3.28 10.93
CA LEU A 18 -6.17 2.85 9.91
C LEU A 18 -6.06 4.03 8.93
N LYS A 19 -5.13 4.95 9.22
CA LYS A 19 -4.76 5.98 8.27
C LYS A 19 -4.09 5.24 7.13
N GLY A 20 -4.70 5.29 5.95
CA GLY A 20 -4.05 4.80 4.74
C GLY A 20 -2.69 5.49 4.58
N GLN A 21 -1.74 4.77 4.02
CA GLN A 21 -0.43 5.33 3.73
C GLN A 21 -0.56 6.47 2.71
N ASN A 22 0.15 7.58 2.95
CA ASN A 22 0.36 8.59 1.91
C ASN A 22 1.48 8.11 0.99
N PRO A 23 1.27 8.06 -0.34
CA PRO A 23 2.34 7.69 -1.24
C PRO A 23 3.46 8.73 -1.26
N ASN A 24 4.70 8.28 -1.44
CA ASN A 24 5.78 9.14 -1.88
C ASN A 24 5.57 9.47 -3.36
N ILE A 25 5.48 10.77 -3.68
CA ILE A 25 5.22 11.26 -5.04
C ILE A 25 6.55 11.69 -5.65
N ILE A 26 6.95 11.02 -6.72
CA ILE A 26 8.22 11.27 -7.41
C ILE A 26 7.95 11.74 -8.84
N GLY A 27 8.66 12.79 -9.26
CA GLY A 27 8.54 13.40 -10.58
C GLY A 27 7.92 14.79 -10.54
N GLU A 28 7.92 15.47 -11.67
CA GLU A 28 7.36 16.81 -11.82
C GLU A 28 5.87 16.75 -12.18
N LEU A 29 5.05 17.58 -11.52
CA LEU A 29 3.61 17.64 -11.76
C LEU A 29 3.28 18.50 -12.99
N MET A 30 3.80 18.08 -14.15
CA MET A 30 3.60 18.70 -15.46
C MET A 30 2.78 17.80 -16.38
N LYS A 31 2.08 18.40 -17.35
CA LYS A 31 1.30 17.64 -18.33
C LYS A 31 2.22 16.68 -19.08
N TRP A 32 1.75 15.44 -19.25
CA TRP A 32 2.42 14.37 -20.01
C TRP A 32 3.78 13.91 -19.45
N HIS A 33 4.15 14.35 -18.25
CA HIS A 33 5.33 13.86 -17.55
C HIS A 33 4.95 12.68 -16.65
N LYS A 34 5.89 11.75 -16.46
CA LYS A 34 5.68 10.61 -15.57
C LYS A 34 5.63 11.11 -14.12
N VAL A 35 4.63 10.64 -13.39
CA VAL A 35 4.56 10.74 -11.93
C VAL A 35 4.53 9.32 -11.38
N THR A 36 5.42 9.03 -10.42
CA THR A 36 5.43 7.76 -9.70
C THR A 36 4.79 7.96 -8.34
N LEU A 37 3.81 7.13 -8.00
CA LEU A 37 3.26 7.03 -6.64
C LEU A 37 3.84 5.77 -6.02
N GLN A 38 4.74 5.94 -5.05
CA GLN A 38 5.38 4.84 -4.34
C GLN A 38 4.72 4.64 -2.98
N PHE A 39 4.42 3.39 -2.66
CA PHE A 39 3.84 2.96 -1.39
C PHE A 39 4.81 1.98 -0.74
N ASP A 40 4.87 1.97 0.59
CA ASP A 40 5.74 1.07 1.35
C ASP A 40 4.95 -0.22 1.60
N GLY A 41 5.35 -1.29 0.92
CA GLY A 41 4.84 -2.63 1.14
C GLY A 41 5.58 -3.36 2.27
N PRO A 42 5.08 -4.53 2.67
CA PRO A 42 5.87 -5.46 3.46
C PRO A 42 7.06 -5.97 2.64
N GLU A 43 8.18 -6.24 3.32
CA GLU A 43 9.30 -6.94 2.68
C GLU A 43 8.88 -8.33 2.21
N THR A 44 9.12 -8.60 0.95
CA THR A 44 8.63 -9.81 0.28
C THR A 44 9.54 -10.19 -0.89
N SER A 45 9.21 -11.27 -1.59
CA SER A 45 10.00 -11.81 -2.69
C SER A 45 9.10 -12.47 -3.73
N GLU A 46 9.65 -12.70 -4.92
CA GLU A 46 9.00 -13.41 -6.02
C GLU A 46 8.44 -14.79 -5.63
N THR A 47 8.92 -15.39 -4.53
CA THR A 47 8.52 -16.73 -4.06
C THR A 47 7.83 -16.72 -2.70
N SER A 48 7.61 -15.53 -2.12
CA SER A 48 6.93 -15.41 -0.82
C SER A 48 5.48 -15.87 -0.89
N THR A 49 4.94 -16.28 0.26
CA THR A 49 3.51 -16.49 0.47
C THR A 49 3.06 -15.55 1.59
N PRO A 50 2.26 -14.52 1.31
CA PRO A 50 1.65 -14.17 0.02
C PRO A 50 2.66 -13.71 -1.05
N ASN A 51 2.34 -14.00 -2.31
CA ASN A 51 3.13 -13.63 -3.48
C ASN A 51 2.81 -12.19 -3.92
N PRO A 52 3.81 -11.30 -4.06
CA PRO A 52 3.55 -9.89 -4.27
C PRO A 52 3.02 -9.53 -5.65
N PHE A 53 3.19 -10.41 -6.64
CA PHE A 53 2.70 -10.19 -8.00
C PHE A 53 1.26 -10.68 -8.19
N SER A 54 0.86 -11.74 -7.48
CA SER A 54 -0.42 -12.42 -7.70
C SER A 54 -1.43 -12.24 -6.57
N ASP A 55 -0.98 -12.05 -5.33
CA ASP A 55 -1.85 -11.97 -4.15
C ASP A 55 -2.10 -10.53 -3.67
N TYR A 56 -1.26 -9.57 -4.07
CA TYR A 56 -1.46 -8.16 -3.76
C TYR A 56 -2.08 -7.37 -4.90
N ARG A 57 -2.98 -6.45 -4.56
CA ARG A 57 -3.63 -5.52 -5.49
C ARG A 57 -3.44 -4.09 -5.03
N LEU A 58 -2.84 -3.28 -5.90
CA LEU A 58 -2.81 -1.82 -5.77
C LEU A 58 -3.65 -1.22 -6.91
N GLU A 59 -4.63 -0.38 -6.57
CA GLU A 59 -5.44 0.37 -7.53
C GLU A 59 -5.47 1.84 -7.10
N VAL A 60 -5.00 2.73 -7.98
CA VAL A 60 -5.03 4.17 -7.75
C VAL A 60 -6.20 4.78 -8.52
N THR A 61 -7.00 5.58 -7.83
CA THR A 61 -8.10 6.33 -8.44
C THR A 61 -7.68 7.79 -8.64
N PHE A 62 -7.56 8.22 -9.89
CA PHE A 62 -7.32 9.62 -10.26
C PHE A 62 -8.66 10.30 -10.58
N THR A 63 -8.91 11.46 -9.98
CA THR A 63 -10.17 12.22 -10.15
C THR A 63 -9.90 13.67 -10.53
N LYS A 64 -10.64 14.19 -11.51
CA LYS A 64 -10.67 15.62 -11.86
C LYS A 64 -12.09 16.02 -12.29
N GLY A 65 -12.79 16.75 -11.43
CA GLY A 65 -14.20 17.09 -11.67
C GLY A 65 -15.04 15.80 -11.74
N SER A 66 -15.75 15.60 -12.85
CA SER A 66 -16.52 14.37 -13.11
C SER A 66 -15.71 13.23 -13.72
N ILE A 67 -14.46 13.46 -14.11
CA ILE A 67 -13.62 12.46 -14.77
C ILE A 67 -12.88 11.63 -13.72
N THR A 68 -12.98 10.31 -13.82
CA THR A 68 -12.33 9.35 -12.92
C THR A 68 -11.64 8.25 -13.71
N TYR A 69 -10.39 7.92 -13.34
CA TYR A 69 -9.63 6.81 -13.89
C TYR A 69 -9.13 5.91 -12.77
N LYS A 70 -9.27 4.59 -12.95
CA LYS A 70 -8.67 3.58 -12.10
C LYS A 70 -7.46 2.99 -12.80
N VAL A 71 -6.30 3.07 -12.15
CA VAL A 71 -5.03 2.64 -12.71
C VAL A 71 -4.42 1.58 -11.78
N PRO A 72 -4.16 0.35 -12.26
CA PRO A 72 -3.50 -0.67 -11.47
C PRO A 72 -2.03 -0.29 -11.24
N GLY A 73 -1.54 -0.57 -10.03
CA GLY A 73 -0.12 -0.52 -9.69
C GLY A 73 0.55 -1.89 -9.90
N TYR A 74 1.84 -1.96 -9.55
CA TYR A 74 2.64 -3.18 -9.60
C TYR A 74 3.66 -3.21 -8.46
N TYR A 75 4.14 -4.39 -8.11
CA TYR A 75 5.25 -4.59 -7.17
C TYR A 75 6.59 -4.39 -7.87
N ALA A 76 7.50 -3.61 -7.27
CA ALA A 76 8.71 -3.13 -7.92
C ALA A 76 10.02 -3.72 -7.37
N SER A 77 9.97 -4.69 -6.44
CA SER A 77 11.14 -5.23 -5.73
C SER A 77 11.99 -4.12 -5.10
N ASP A 78 13.17 -3.80 -5.63
CA ASP A 78 14.04 -2.71 -5.15
C ASP A 78 13.93 -1.41 -5.98
N GLY A 79 12.99 -1.37 -6.94
CA GLY A 79 12.81 -0.27 -7.89
C GLY A 79 13.81 -0.27 -9.06
N ASN A 80 14.78 -1.19 -9.09
CA ASN A 80 15.82 -1.28 -10.13
C ASN A 80 16.14 -2.73 -10.52
N ALA A 81 15.18 -3.64 -10.39
CA ALA A 81 15.36 -5.08 -10.61
C ALA A 81 15.91 -5.45 -12.01
N SER A 82 15.69 -4.59 -13.02
CA SER A 82 16.29 -4.76 -14.35
C SER A 82 17.82 -4.79 -14.32
N GLU A 83 18.43 -3.97 -13.46
CA GLU A 83 19.88 -3.83 -13.36
C GLU A 83 20.45 -4.68 -12.22
N THR A 84 19.72 -4.79 -11.10
CA THR A 84 20.20 -5.47 -9.89
C THR A 84 19.86 -6.95 -9.86
N ARG A 85 18.91 -7.40 -10.70
CA ARG A 85 18.32 -8.74 -10.66
C ARG A 85 17.70 -9.06 -9.29
N ALA A 86 17.22 -8.04 -8.57
CA ALA A 86 16.59 -8.22 -7.27
C ALA A 86 15.31 -9.05 -7.37
N ALA A 87 15.26 -10.16 -6.61
CA ALA A 87 14.09 -11.03 -6.49
C ALA A 87 13.25 -10.73 -5.23
N SER A 88 13.63 -9.70 -4.46
CA SER A 88 13.00 -9.29 -3.21
C SER A 88 13.12 -7.78 -2.97
N GLY A 89 12.26 -7.25 -2.11
CA GLY A 89 12.18 -5.82 -1.76
C GLY A 89 10.75 -5.41 -1.42
N ASN A 90 10.44 -4.12 -1.53
CA ASN A 90 9.13 -3.55 -1.20
C ASN A 90 8.64 -2.44 -2.14
#